data_AF-A0A4Q4NF03-F1
#
_entry.id   AF-A0A4Q4NF03-F1
#
_cell.length_a   1.000
_cell.length_b   1.000
_cell.length_c   1.000
_cell.angle_alpha   90.00
_cell.angle_beta   90.00
_cell.angle_gamma   90.00
#
_symmetry.space_group_name_H-M   'P 1'
#
loop_
_entity.id
_entity.type
_entity.pdbx_description
1 polymer ?
#
loop_
_entity_poly.entity_id
_entity_poly.type
_entity_poly.pdbx_seq_one_letter_code
_entity_poly.pdbx_strand_id
1 'polypeptide(L)'
;MVSELCPVYAPFFGAMGCTSAIVFACFGAAYGTAKAGVGVSAMGVLRPDLIVKNIIPVVMAGIIGIYGLVVSVLISNGLTQESSLFANFIQLGAGLAVGLSGMAAGFAIGIVGDAGVRGTAQQPRLFVGMILILIFAEVLGLYGLIVALLMNSKASDAKC
;
A
#
# COMPACT_ATOMS: atom_id res chain seq x y z
N MET A 1 15.05 -15.27 -29.37
CA MET A 1 14.78 -16.67 -29.77
C MET A 1 13.94 -17.30 -28.66
N VAL A 2 12.77 -17.88 -28.97
CA VAL A 2 11.88 -18.46 -27.94
C VAL A 2 12.58 -19.68 -27.32
N SER A 3 12.99 -19.56 -26.06
CA SER A 3 13.59 -20.62 -25.23
C SER A 3 12.55 -21.10 -24.23
N GLU A 4 12.66 -22.33 -23.71
CA GLU A 4 11.78 -22.82 -22.62
C GLU A 4 11.78 -21.88 -21.39
N LEU A 5 12.88 -21.14 -21.16
CA LEU A 5 12.99 -20.17 -20.06
C LEU A 5 12.38 -18.80 -20.39
N CYS A 6 12.13 -18.51 -21.67
CA CYS A 6 11.73 -17.18 -22.16
C CYS A 6 10.57 -17.28 -23.17
N PRO A 7 9.38 -17.68 -22.73
CA PRO A 7 8.21 -17.75 -23.58
C PRO A 7 7.60 -16.36 -23.83
N VAL A 8 6.87 -16.23 -24.94
CA VAL A 8 6.24 -14.96 -25.38
C VAL A 8 5.19 -14.44 -24.37
N TYR A 9 4.62 -15.33 -23.54
CA TYR A 9 3.66 -14.96 -22.50
C TYR A 9 4.30 -14.53 -21.18
N ALA A 10 5.63 -14.56 -21.02
CA ALA A 10 6.31 -14.14 -19.80
C ALA A 10 5.94 -12.71 -19.32
N PRO A 11 5.93 -11.66 -20.17
CA PRO A 11 5.64 -10.29 -19.73
C PRO A 11 4.21 -10.09 -19.20
N PHE A 12 3.28 -11.02 -19.46
CA PHE A 12 1.94 -10.97 -18.88
C PHE A 12 1.99 -10.94 -17.34
N PHE A 13 2.86 -11.75 -16.72
CA PHE A 13 2.97 -11.80 -15.26
C PHE A 13 3.61 -10.54 -14.68
N GLY A 14 4.58 -9.93 -15.36
CA GLY A 14 5.14 -8.65 -14.96
C GLY A 14 4.13 -7.51 -15.03
N ALA A 15 3.33 -7.44 -16.12
CA ALA A 15 2.25 -6.47 -16.27
C ALA A 15 1.16 -6.63 -15.20
N MET A 16 0.80 -7.88 -14.86
CA MET A 16 -0.11 -8.19 -13.76
C MET A 16 0.49 -7.80 -12.40
N GLY A 17 1.79 -7.99 -12.20
CA GLY A 17 2.51 -7.53 -11.00
C GLY A 17 2.41 -6.02 -10.82
N CYS A 18 2.76 -5.25 -11.84
CA CYS A 18 2.61 -3.78 -11.86
C CYS A 18 1.17 -3.35 -11.56
N THR A 19 0.18 -3.98 -12.20
CA THR A 19 -1.25 -3.68 -11.98
C THR A 19 -1.68 -3.99 -10.55
N SER A 20 -1.30 -5.16 -10.03
CA SER A 20 -1.70 -5.60 -8.69
C SER A 20 -1.10 -4.76 -7.57
N ALA A 21 0.12 -4.24 -7.76
CA ALA A 21 0.79 -3.36 -6.80
C ALA A 21 -0.01 -2.08 -6.56
N ILE A 22 -0.41 -1.39 -7.63
CA ILE A 22 -1.14 -0.13 -7.53
C ILE A 22 -2.61 -0.33 -7.13
N VAL A 23 -3.31 -1.30 -7.75
CA VAL A 23 -4.76 -1.47 -7.55
C VAL A 23 -5.07 -1.78 -6.08
N PHE A 24 -4.36 -2.74 -5.48
CA PHE A 24 -4.62 -3.14 -4.10
C PHE A 24 -4.14 -2.10 -3.08
N ALA A 25 -3.01 -1.43 -3.33
CA ALA A 25 -2.55 -0.33 -2.48
C ALA A 25 -3.53 0.86 -2.50
N CYS A 26 -4.02 1.24 -3.69
CA CYS A 26 -5.05 2.28 -3.84
C CYS A 26 -6.37 1.88 -3.18
N PHE A 27 -6.75 0.60 -3.23
CA PHE A 27 -7.95 0.12 -2.54
C PHE A 27 -7.83 0.25 -1.01
N GLY A 28 -6.66 -0.11 -0.45
CA GLY A 28 -6.35 0.10 0.96
C GLY A 28 -6.38 1.58 1.35
N ALA A 29 -5.73 2.43 0.56
CA ALA A 29 -5.69 3.88 0.77
C ALA A 29 -7.09 4.51 0.70
N ALA A 30 -7.91 4.09 -0.27
CA ALA A 30 -9.28 4.56 -0.45
C ALA A 30 -10.16 4.15 0.73
N TYR A 31 -10.09 2.89 1.18
CA TYR A 31 -10.86 2.43 2.34
C TYR A 31 -10.44 3.15 3.63
N GLY A 32 -9.12 3.27 3.86
CA GLY A 32 -8.57 3.98 5.02
C GLY A 32 -9.05 5.44 5.07
N THR A 33 -8.96 6.12 3.92
CA THR A 33 -9.44 7.51 3.76
C THR A 33 -10.95 7.63 3.95
N ALA A 34 -11.74 6.70 3.39
CA ALA A 34 -13.19 6.74 3.49
C ALA A 34 -13.66 6.59 4.94
N LYS A 35 -13.15 5.57 5.66
CA LYS A 35 -13.54 5.32 7.07
C LYS A 35 -13.05 6.43 8.01
N ALA A 36 -11.76 6.79 7.93
CA ALA A 36 -11.22 7.85 8.77
C ALA A 36 -11.86 9.20 8.46
N GLY A 37 -12.14 9.50 7.19
CA GLY A 37 -12.81 10.72 6.76
C GLY A 37 -14.21 10.88 7.34
N VAL A 38 -15.02 9.80 7.34
CA VAL A 38 -16.35 9.81 7.99
C VAL A 38 -16.23 10.12 9.49
N GLY A 39 -15.23 9.54 10.18
CA GLY A 39 -14.97 9.82 11.59
C GLY A 39 -14.58 11.28 11.85
N VAL A 40 -13.69 11.83 11.03
CA VAL A 40 -13.24 13.23 11.13
C VAL A 40 -14.39 14.19 10.86
N SER A 41 -15.20 13.96 9.83
CA SER A 41 -16.36 14.79 9.51
C SER A 41 -17.43 14.73 10.62
N ALA A 42 -17.72 13.55 11.16
CA ALA A 42 -18.69 13.40 12.24
C ALA A 42 -18.23 14.11 13.52
N MET A 43 -16.96 14.01 13.87
CA MET A 43 -16.36 14.72 15.01
C MET A 43 -16.29 16.24 14.77
N GLY A 44 -15.98 16.65 13.54
CA GLY A 44 -15.79 18.05 13.16
C GLY A 44 -17.04 18.92 13.28
N VAL A 45 -18.24 18.33 13.23
CA VAL A 45 -19.50 19.05 13.48
C VAL A 45 -19.58 19.55 14.93
N LEU A 46 -19.08 18.77 15.89
CA LEU A 46 -19.13 19.09 17.31
C LEU A 46 -17.90 19.83 17.82
N ARG A 47 -16.71 19.50 17.27
CA ARG A 47 -15.42 20.11 17.66
C ARG A 47 -14.56 20.46 16.43
N PRO A 48 -14.85 21.58 15.75
CA PRO A 48 -14.13 21.97 14.53
C PRO A 48 -12.64 22.23 14.78
N ASP A 49 -12.26 22.71 15.96
CA ASP A 49 -10.87 23.01 16.33
C ASP A 49 -9.95 21.76 16.28
N LEU A 50 -10.53 20.57 16.39
CA LEU A 50 -9.78 19.31 16.40
C LEU A 50 -9.62 18.68 15.01
N ILE A 51 -10.22 19.24 13.95
CA ILE A 51 -10.19 18.67 12.59
C ILE A 51 -8.76 18.55 12.08
N VAL A 52 -7.97 19.63 12.17
CA VAL A 52 -6.59 19.67 11.67
C VAL A 52 -5.71 18.66 12.42
N LYS A 53 -5.94 18.49 13.71
CA LYS A 53 -5.20 17.54 14.55
C LYS A 53 -5.55 16.08 14.22
N ASN A 54 -6.82 15.81 13.91
CA ASN A 54 -7.33 14.46 13.68
C ASN A 54 -7.26 14.01 12.20
N ILE A 55 -6.63 14.79 11.31
CA ILE A 55 -6.45 14.42 9.89
C ILE A 55 -5.35 13.37 9.67
N ILE A 56 -4.50 13.12 10.67
CA ILE A 56 -3.34 12.22 10.57
C ILE A 56 -3.69 10.81 10.03
N PRO A 57 -4.78 10.13 10.45
CA PRO A 57 -5.11 8.81 9.91
C PRO A 57 -5.41 8.82 8.40
N VAL A 58 -5.98 9.93 7.90
CA VAL A 58 -6.23 10.11 6.45
C VAL A 58 -4.91 10.26 5.70
N VAL A 59 -3.97 11.03 6.24
CA VAL A 59 -2.63 11.19 5.66
C VAL A 59 -1.89 9.86 5.61
N MET A 60 -1.92 9.08 6.71
CA MET A 60 -1.29 7.75 6.77
C MET A 60 -1.90 6.78 5.76
N ALA A 61 -3.23 6.76 5.61
CA ALA A 61 -3.87 5.96 4.55
C ALA A 61 -3.37 6.35 3.14
N GLY A 62 -3.08 7.62 2.90
CA GLY A 62 -2.52 8.10 1.62
C GLY A 62 -1.08 7.61 1.34
N ILE A 63 -0.25 7.45 2.38
CA ILE A 63 1.14 6.99 2.24
C ILE A 63 1.20 5.55 1.70
N ILE A 64 0.24 4.69 2.05
CA ILE A 64 0.13 3.33 1.51
C ILE A 64 0.02 3.34 -0.03
N GLY A 65 -0.72 4.29 -0.60
CA GLY A 65 -0.83 4.43 -2.05
C GLY A 65 0.51 4.75 -2.72
N ILE A 66 1.36 5.52 -2.03
CA ILE A 66 2.72 5.86 -2.51
C ILE A 66 3.59 4.60 -2.53
N TYR A 67 3.46 3.69 -1.57
CA TYR A 67 4.20 2.42 -1.58
C TYR A 67 3.89 1.58 -2.83
N GLY A 68 2.61 1.45 -3.16
CA GLY A 68 2.17 0.77 -4.39
C GLY A 68 2.66 1.46 -5.66
N LEU A 69 2.61 2.81 -5.69
CA LEU A 69 3.10 3.61 -6.82
C LEU A 69 4.60 3.40 -7.07
N VAL A 70 5.43 3.47 -6.02
CA VAL A 70 6.88 3.30 -6.14
C VAL A 70 7.22 1.93 -6.72
N VAL A 71 6.62 0.85 -6.21
CA VAL A 71 6.86 -0.52 -6.73
C VAL A 71 6.35 -0.66 -8.17
N SER A 72 5.19 -0.10 -8.50
CA SER A 72 4.63 -0.17 -9.86
C SER A 72 5.55 0.51 -10.88
N VAL A 73 6.07 1.70 -10.55
CA VAL A 73 7.03 2.42 -11.41
C VAL A 73 8.33 1.62 -11.58
N LEU A 74 8.84 1.00 -10.52
CA LEU A 74 10.05 0.16 -10.58
C LEU A 74 9.85 -1.09 -11.45
N ILE A 75 8.70 -1.76 -11.33
CA ILE A 75 8.36 -2.91 -12.19
C ILE A 75 8.21 -2.46 -13.64
N SER A 76 7.51 -1.34 -13.88
CA SER A 76 7.29 -0.81 -15.23
C SER A 76 8.58 -0.49 -15.97
N ASN A 77 9.59 0.01 -15.27
CA ASN A 77 10.90 0.30 -15.86
C ASN A 77 11.69 -0.98 -16.22
N GLY A 78 11.35 -2.12 -15.60
CA GLY A 78 11.97 -3.42 -15.85
C GLY A 78 11.23 -4.31 -16.83
N LEU A 79 10.13 -3.84 -17.45
CA LEU A 79 9.36 -4.62 -18.41
C LEU A 79 10.00 -4.57 -19.80
N THR A 80 10.44 -5.73 -20.29
CA THR A 80 10.97 -5.92 -21.64
C THR A 80 10.32 -7.13 -22.31
N GLN A 81 10.26 -7.11 -23.64
CA GLN A 81 9.68 -8.20 -24.43
C GLN A 81 10.56 -9.47 -24.37
N GLU A 82 11.88 -9.31 -24.22
CA GLU A 82 12.82 -10.41 -23.99
C GLU A 82 13.16 -10.47 -22.49
N SER A 83 12.26 -11.10 -21.72
CA SER A 83 12.42 -11.28 -20.27
C SER A 83 12.18 -12.73 -19.86
N SER A 84 12.93 -13.20 -18.86
CA SER A 84 12.80 -14.57 -18.38
C SER A 84 11.47 -14.78 -17.64
N LEU A 85 10.93 -16.00 -17.69
CA LEU A 85 9.73 -16.36 -16.94
C LEU A 85 9.92 -16.12 -15.42
N PHE A 86 11.14 -16.40 -14.93
CA PHE A 86 11.51 -16.19 -13.53
C PHE A 86 11.43 -14.72 -13.11
N ALA A 87 11.98 -13.79 -13.90
CA ALA A 87 11.91 -12.36 -13.62
C ALA A 87 10.46 -11.88 -13.52
N ASN A 88 9.60 -12.31 -14.45
CA ASN A 88 8.20 -11.90 -14.49
C ASN A 88 7.37 -12.49 -13.35
N PHE A 89 7.64 -13.72 -12.91
CA PHE A 89 7.00 -14.27 -11.70
C PHE A 89 7.45 -13.56 -10.42
N ILE A 90 8.71 -13.16 -10.34
CA ILE A 90 9.20 -12.33 -9.23
C ILE A 90 8.50 -10.97 -9.23
N GLN A 91 8.34 -10.32 -10.39
CA GLN A 91 7.61 -9.05 -10.50
C GLN A 91 6.13 -9.19 -10.08
N LEU A 92 5.48 -10.30 -10.44
CA LEU A 92 4.13 -10.61 -9.96
C LEU A 92 4.09 -10.74 -8.44
N GLY A 93 5.02 -11.51 -7.86
CA GLY A 93 5.11 -11.70 -6.41
C GLY A 93 5.43 -10.40 -5.67
N ALA A 94 6.31 -9.57 -6.22
CA ALA A 94 6.65 -8.26 -5.67
C ALA A 94 5.42 -7.33 -5.64
N GLY A 95 4.63 -7.31 -6.72
CA GLY A 95 3.42 -6.51 -6.79
C GLY A 95 2.33 -6.98 -5.83
N LEU A 96 2.11 -8.29 -5.71
CA LEU A 96 1.14 -8.84 -4.76
C LEU A 96 1.56 -8.64 -3.30
N ALA A 97 2.86 -8.74 -2.99
CA ALA A 97 3.38 -8.55 -1.64
C ALA A 97 3.08 -7.15 -1.12
N VAL A 98 3.39 -6.10 -1.89
CA VAL A 98 3.09 -4.70 -1.49
C VAL A 98 1.59 -4.39 -1.58
N GLY A 99 0.90 -4.90 -2.60
CA GLY A 99 -0.51 -4.60 -2.83
C GLY A 99 -1.40 -5.13 -1.72
N LEU A 100 -1.30 -6.43 -1.40
CA LEU A 100 -2.14 -7.08 -0.39
C LEU A 100 -1.77 -6.65 1.04
N SER A 101 -0.48 -6.45 1.34
CA SER A 101 -0.07 -5.90 2.64
C SER A 101 -0.55 -4.46 2.82
N GLY A 102 -0.46 -3.64 1.77
CA GLY A 102 -0.95 -2.26 1.75
C GLY A 102 -2.47 -2.21 1.92
N MET A 103 -3.21 -3.12 1.27
CA MET A 103 -4.64 -3.27 1.49
C MET A 103 -4.95 -3.54 2.96
N ALA A 104 -4.28 -4.53 3.57
CA ALA A 104 -4.49 -4.89 4.97
C ALA A 104 -4.16 -3.73 5.94
N ALA A 105 -3.05 -3.01 5.69
CA ALA A 105 -2.69 -1.82 6.45
C ALA A 105 -3.77 -0.73 6.36
N GLY A 106 -4.29 -0.48 5.15
CA GLY A 106 -5.36 0.50 4.92
C GLY A 106 -6.67 0.16 5.65
N PHE A 107 -7.02 -1.13 5.73
CA PHE A 107 -8.16 -1.60 6.53
C PHE A 107 -7.97 -1.31 8.03
N ALA A 108 -6.80 -1.63 8.57
CA ALA A 108 -6.48 -1.39 9.97
C ALA A 108 -6.51 0.12 10.30
N ILE A 109 -5.88 0.94 9.49
CA ILE A 109 -5.84 2.41 9.67
C ILE A 109 -7.23 3.02 9.57
N GLY A 110 -8.06 2.58 8.62
CA GLY A 110 -9.41 3.12 8.47
C GLY A 110 -10.30 2.87 9.69
N ILE A 111 -10.30 1.64 10.21
CA ILE A 111 -11.14 1.26 11.35
C ILE A 111 -10.63 1.90 12.65
N VAL A 112 -9.32 1.80 12.91
CA VAL A 112 -8.70 2.42 14.09
C VAL A 112 -8.81 3.94 14.02
N GLY A 113 -8.68 4.52 12.83
CA GLY A 113 -8.85 5.95 12.58
C GLY A 113 -10.25 6.43 12.92
N ASP A 114 -11.31 5.80 12.39
CA ASP A 114 -12.71 6.19 12.68
C ASP A 114 -13.05 6.09 14.19
N ALA A 115 -12.66 4.99 14.84
CA ALA A 115 -12.89 4.82 16.27
C ALA A 115 -12.05 5.82 17.11
N GLY A 116 -10.78 6.01 16.72
CA GLY A 116 -9.83 6.85 17.44
C GLY A 116 -10.16 8.34 17.39
N VAL A 117 -10.60 8.86 16.24
CA VAL A 117 -10.98 10.28 16.10
C VAL A 117 -12.26 10.58 16.88
N ARG A 118 -13.22 9.65 16.91
CA ARG A 118 -14.44 9.77 17.73
C ARG A 118 -14.13 9.71 19.23
N GLY A 119 -13.25 8.80 19.65
CA GLY A 119 -12.81 8.70 21.05
C GLY A 119 -12.01 9.93 21.50
N THR A 120 -11.18 10.49 20.63
CA THR A 120 -10.40 11.71 20.90
C THR A 120 -11.30 12.93 21.09
N ALA A 121 -12.48 12.96 20.45
CA ALA A 121 -13.48 14.01 20.65
C ALA A 121 -13.98 14.06 22.10
N GLN A 122 -14.13 12.89 22.73
CA GLN A 122 -14.56 12.77 24.13
C GLN A 122 -13.40 12.98 25.10
N GLN A 123 -12.25 12.34 24.84
CA GLN A 123 -11.08 12.41 25.71
C GLN A 123 -9.81 12.74 24.91
N PRO A 124 -9.28 13.98 24.99
CA PRO A 124 -8.15 14.41 24.17
C PRO A 124 -6.83 13.68 24.50
N ARG A 125 -6.71 13.05 25.68
CA ARG A 125 -5.56 12.23 26.07
C ARG A 125 -5.44 10.94 25.23
N LEU A 126 -6.53 10.50 24.61
CA LEU A 126 -6.54 9.28 23.78
C LEU A 126 -5.77 9.46 22.46
N PHE A 127 -5.53 10.71 22.04
CA PHE A 127 -4.86 11.05 20.78
C PHE A 127 -3.48 10.39 20.63
N VAL A 128 -2.66 10.42 21.69
CA VAL A 128 -1.31 9.84 21.65
C VAL A 128 -1.39 8.32 21.51
N GLY A 129 -2.34 7.68 22.20
CA GLY A 129 -2.59 6.25 22.07
C GLY A 129 -3.04 5.86 20.66
N MET A 130 -3.94 6.64 20.06
CA MET A 130 -4.38 6.44 18.68
C MET A 130 -3.20 6.48 17.70
N ILE A 131 -2.31 7.47 17.80
CA ILE A 131 -1.12 7.58 16.93
C ILE A 131 -0.23 6.34 17.07
N LEU A 132 0.03 5.89 18.30
CA LEU A 132 0.88 4.72 18.53
C LEU A 132 0.34 3.47 17.83
N ILE A 133 -0.98 3.25 17.89
CA ILE A 133 -1.63 2.11 17.21
C ILE A 133 -1.52 2.26 15.68
N LEU A 134 -1.72 3.47 15.15
CA LEU A 134 -1.63 3.73 13.72
C LEU A 134 -0.21 3.52 13.18
N ILE A 135 0.84 3.82 13.96
CA ILE A 135 2.23 3.52 13.57
C ILE A 135 2.43 2.02 13.38
N PHE A 136 1.93 1.18 14.30
CA PHE A 136 2.03 -0.28 14.15
C PHE A 136 1.23 -0.80 12.94
N ALA A 137 0.08 -0.19 12.64
CA ALA A 137 -0.70 -0.54 11.46
C ALA A 137 0.02 -0.15 10.16
N GLU A 138 0.67 1.02 10.13
CA GLU A 138 1.40 1.52 8.96
C GLU A 138 2.61 0.65 8.62
N VAL A 139 3.32 0.15 9.65
CA VAL A 139 4.50 -0.71 9.48
C VAL A 139 4.18 -2.00 8.71
N LEU A 140 2.93 -2.48 8.74
CA LEU A 140 2.48 -3.62 7.92
C LEU A 140 2.64 -3.34 6.41
N GLY A 141 2.36 -2.11 5.97
CA GLY A 141 2.58 -1.67 4.59
C GLY A 141 4.07 -1.58 4.25
N LEU A 142 4.88 -1.06 5.17
CA LEU A 142 6.34 -0.98 5.00
C LEU A 142 7.00 -2.36 4.85
N TYR A 143 6.54 -3.38 5.56
CA TYR A 143 7.05 -4.74 5.40
C TYR A 143 6.86 -5.27 3.98
N GLY A 144 5.67 -5.07 3.39
CA GLY A 144 5.42 -5.49 2.00
C GLY A 144 6.26 -4.71 0.98
N LEU A 145 6.48 -3.42 1.21
CA LEU A 145 7.36 -2.60 0.37
C LEU A 145 8.81 -3.14 0.37
N ILE A 146 9.37 -3.42 1.55
CA ILE A 146 10.75 -3.94 1.66
C ILE A 146 10.89 -5.27 0.92
N VAL A 147 9.93 -6.19 1.11
CA VAL A 147 9.93 -7.49 0.41
C VAL A 147 9.85 -7.28 -1.10
N ALA A 148 8.96 -6.41 -1.58
CA ALA A 148 8.82 -6.13 -3.01
C ALA A 148 10.11 -5.56 -3.63
N LEU A 149 10.82 -4.66 -2.92
CA LEU A 149 12.09 -4.10 -3.37
C LEU A 149 13.20 -5.16 -3.46
N LEU A 150 13.31 -6.04 -2.46
CA LEU A 150 14.28 -7.13 -2.46
C LEU A 150 14.00 -8.15 -3.57
N MET A 151 12.72 -8.44 -3.83
CA MET A 151 12.30 -9.29 -4.94
C MET A 151 12.66 -8.65 -6.28
N ASN A 152 12.28 -7.38 -6.50
CA ASN A 152 12.55 -6.70 -7.76
C ASN A 152 14.05 -6.55 -8.05
N SER A 153 14.90 -6.38 -7.01
CA SER A 153 16.36 -6.35 -7.18
C SER A 153 16.92 -7.65 -7.78
N LYS A 154 16.31 -8.81 -7.49
CA LYS A 154 16.74 -10.10 -8.04
C LYS A 154 16.17 -10.39 -9.43
N ALA A 155 15.06 -9.75 -9.80
CA ALA A 155 14.47 -9.91 -11.12
C ALA A 155 15.37 -9.35 -12.23
N SER A 156 16.12 -8.28 -11.95
CA SER A 156 17.02 -7.62 -12.92
C SER A 156 18.22 -8.47 -13.35
N ASP A 157 18.65 -9.44 -12.54
CA ASP A 157 19.79 -10.31 -12.85
C ASP A 157 19.43 -11.49 -13.76
N ALA A 158 18.14 -11.79 -13.90
CA ALA A 158 17.66 -12.98 -14.62
C ALA A 158 17.41 -12.67 -16.10
N LYS A 159 18.45 -12.81 -16.91
CA LYS A 159 18.39 -12.61 -18.37
C LYS A 159 17.96 -13.88 -19.13
N CYS A 160 17.30 -13.63 -20.25
CA CYS A 160 17.36 -14.48 -21.44
C CYS A 160 18.70 -14.22 -22.16
#